data_AF-A0A1T2KZ79-F1
#
_entry.id   AF-A0A1T2KZ79-F1
#
_cell.length_a   1.000
_cell.length_b   1.000
_cell.length_c   1.000
_cell.angle_alpha   90.00
_cell.angle_beta   90.00
_cell.angle_gamma   90.00
#
_symmetry.space_group_name_H-M   'P 1'
#
loop_
_entity.id
_entity.type
_entity.pdbx_description
1 polymer ?
#
loop_
_entity_poly.entity_id
_entity_poly.type
_entity_poly.pdbx_seq_one_letter_code
_entity_poly.pdbx_strand_id
1 'polypeptide(L)'
;MKSINQSVSLLLFGFFIMAAIFVIDVNLPLGVAGGVPYAAVILIALWFRNNKYVILFAFICSMLTLVGFYFSPQEGELWKVVTNRVLALFVIWVTALLAIKWAASQERMLKIKYEAEIENKKKEIYLATMHSALHVTNNLLNQLKLVELEILNHRDFNKDVYAMFDGMMSETDSLIKELSSVKEIDPDVIRKSVYPKNNA
;
A
#
# COMPACT_ATOMS: atom_id res chain seq x y z
N MET A 1 -12.16 -9.89 -18.79
CA MET A 1 -13.36 -10.77 -18.81
C MET A 1 -13.63 -11.49 -17.48
N LYS A 2 -12.62 -12.03 -16.78
CA LYS A 2 -12.81 -12.76 -15.51
C LYS A 2 -13.37 -11.91 -14.36
N SER A 3 -13.02 -10.62 -14.27
CA SER A 3 -13.55 -9.71 -13.23
C SER A 3 -15.01 -9.27 -13.44
N ILE A 4 -15.48 -9.19 -14.69
CA ILE A 4 -16.85 -8.77 -15.03
C ILE A 4 -17.85 -9.89 -14.69
N ASN A 5 -17.56 -11.14 -15.08
CA ASN A 5 -18.43 -12.27 -14.76
C ASN A 5 -18.49 -12.56 -13.25
N GLN A 6 -17.38 -12.38 -12.52
CA GLN A 6 -17.40 -12.46 -11.06
C GLN A 6 -18.27 -11.36 -10.44
N SER A 7 -18.16 -10.13 -10.92
CA SER A 7 -18.98 -9.01 -10.42
C SER A 7 -20.47 -9.26 -10.64
N VAL A 8 -20.87 -9.77 -11.81
CA VAL A 8 -22.27 -10.09 -12.13
C VAL A 8 -22.79 -11.26 -11.28
N SER A 9 -22.03 -12.34 -11.14
CA SER A 9 -22.41 -13.51 -10.33
C SER A 9 -22.59 -13.14 -8.86
N LEU A 10 -21.72 -12.30 -8.32
CA LEU A 10 -21.82 -11.79 -6.95
C LEU A 10 -23.02 -10.83 -6.79
N LEU A 11 -23.28 -9.95 -7.77
CA LEU A 11 -24.46 -9.07 -7.73
C LEU A 11 -25.75 -9.89 -7.68
N LEU A 12 -25.86 -10.92 -8.53
CA LEU A 12 -27.00 -11.85 -8.53
C LEU A 12 -27.15 -12.56 -7.18
N PHE A 13 -26.03 -12.97 -6.58
CA PHE A 13 -26.03 -13.58 -5.24
C PHE A 13 -26.49 -12.60 -4.14
N GLY A 14 -26.06 -11.34 -4.20
CA GLY A 14 -26.52 -10.29 -3.29
C GLY A 14 -28.02 -10.00 -3.42
N PHE A 15 -28.53 -9.92 -4.66
CA PHE A 15 -29.96 -9.79 -4.93
C PHE A 15 -30.76 -11.01 -4.43
N PHE A 16 -30.23 -12.22 -4.61
CA PHE A 16 -30.86 -13.45 -4.13
C PHE A 16 -31.00 -13.47 -2.60
N ILE A 17 -29.93 -13.14 -1.87
CA ILE A 17 -29.97 -13.06 -0.40
C ILE A 17 -30.92 -11.96 0.06
N MET A 18 -30.93 -10.80 -0.62
CA MET A 18 -31.86 -9.71 -0.32
C MET A 18 -33.32 -10.15 -0.49
N ALA A 19 -33.64 -10.87 -1.57
CA ALA A 19 -34.96 -11.42 -1.80
C ALA A 19 -35.35 -12.46 -0.74
N ALA A 20 -34.42 -13.35 -0.35
CA ALA A 20 -34.65 -14.34 0.70
C ALA A 20 -34.93 -13.70 2.07
N ILE A 21 -34.16 -12.66 2.44
CA ILE A 21 -34.38 -11.91 3.68
C ILE A 21 -35.73 -11.19 3.67
N PHE A 22 -36.12 -10.61 2.52
CA PHE A 22 -37.41 -9.94 2.38
C PHE A 22 -38.60 -10.91 2.53
N VAL A 23 -38.51 -12.10 1.94
CA VAL A 23 -39.54 -13.14 2.12
C VAL A 23 -39.64 -13.54 3.59
N ILE A 24 -38.52 -13.65 4.31
CA ILE A 24 -38.51 -13.94 5.74
C ILE A 24 -39.11 -12.77 6.55
N ASP A 25 -38.76 -11.51 6.24
CA ASP A 25 -39.28 -10.31 6.94
C ASP A 25 -40.80 -10.17 6.78
N VAL A 26 -41.35 -10.46 5.59
CA VAL A 26 -42.80 -10.37 5.32
C VAL A 26 -43.61 -11.43 6.07
N ASN A 27 -43.03 -12.60 6.36
CA ASN A 27 -43.71 -13.69 7.04
C ASN A 27 -43.54 -13.68 8.57
N LEU A 28 -42.75 -12.75 9.12
CA LEU A 28 -42.57 -12.61 10.57
C LEU A 28 -43.68 -11.74 11.18
N PRO A 29 -44.29 -12.13 12.31
CA PRO A 29 -45.26 -11.29 13.03
C PRO A 29 -44.65 -9.94 13.42
N LEU A 30 -45.42 -8.85 13.38
CA LEU A 30 -44.89 -7.54 13.75
C LEU A 30 -44.54 -7.51 15.24
N GLY A 31 -43.27 -7.24 15.51
CA GLY A 31 -42.69 -7.28 16.86
C GLY A 31 -41.34 -7.98 16.92
N VAL A 32 -40.98 -8.77 15.92
CA VAL A 32 -39.64 -9.35 15.75
C VAL A 32 -38.81 -8.45 14.84
N ALA A 33 -37.53 -8.25 15.18
CA ALA A 33 -36.62 -7.35 14.45
C ALA A 33 -36.14 -7.95 13.10
N GLY A 34 -37.07 -8.14 12.14
CA GLY A 34 -36.77 -8.72 10.84
C GLY A 34 -35.93 -7.84 9.89
N GLY A 35 -35.69 -6.58 10.25
CA GLY A 35 -34.82 -5.65 9.51
C GLY A 35 -33.30 -5.83 9.75
N VAL A 36 -32.91 -6.58 10.78
CA VAL A 36 -31.49 -6.76 11.18
C VAL A 36 -30.65 -7.57 10.16
N PRO A 37 -31.17 -8.60 9.48
CA PRO A 37 -30.40 -9.37 8.50
C PRO A 37 -29.96 -8.56 7.26
N TYR A 38 -30.60 -7.43 6.95
CA TYR A 38 -30.17 -6.55 5.85
C TYR A 38 -28.76 -5.97 6.04
N ALA A 39 -28.30 -5.87 7.30
CA ALA A 39 -26.92 -5.51 7.61
C ALA A 39 -25.91 -6.52 7.05
N ALA A 40 -26.25 -7.81 7.06
CA ALA A 40 -25.41 -8.87 6.50
C ALA A 40 -25.26 -8.73 4.98
N VAL A 41 -26.30 -8.27 4.27
CA VAL A 41 -26.26 -8.00 2.83
C VAL A 41 -25.28 -6.87 2.50
N ILE A 42 -25.26 -5.82 3.32
CA ILE A 42 -24.34 -4.69 3.15
C ILE A 42 -22.90 -5.08 3.45
N LEU A 43 -22.68 -5.95 4.44
CA LEU A 43 -21.37 -6.53 4.72
C LEU A 43 -20.90 -7.50 3.61
N ILE A 44 -21.80 -8.15 2.88
CA ILE A 44 -21.45 -8.91 1.67
C ILE A 44 -21.15 -7.94 0.51
N ALA A 45 -21.87 -6.81 0.43
CA ALA A 45 -21.63 -5.75 -0.56
C ALA A 45 -20.24 -5.09 -0.43
N LEU A 46 -19.60 -5.20 0.75
CA LEU A 46 -18.21 -4.77 0.95
C LEU A 46 -17.20 -5.51 0.07
N TRP A 47 -17.49 -6.75 -0.34
CA TRP A 47 -16.59 -7.53 -1.19
C TRP A 47 -16.45 -6.91 -2.59
N PHE A 48 -17.38 -6.05 -2.99
CA PHE A 48 -17.41 -5.46 -4.34
C PHE A 48 -16.42 -4.32 -4.54
N ARG A 49 -15.68 -3.92 -3.49
CA ARG A 49 -14.63 -2.88 -3.50
C ARG A 49 -15.00 -1.66 -4.37
N ASN A 50 -16.27 -1.27 -4.33
CA ASN A 50 -16.80 -0.16 -5.10
C ASN A 50 -17.98 0.46 -4.32
N ASN A 51 -17.74 1.69 -3.86
CA ASN A 51 -18.65 2.44 -2.99
C ASN A 51 -20.02 2.70 -3.63
N LYS A 52 -20.10 2.72 -4.97
CA LYS A 52 -21.36 2.94 -5.69
C LYS A 52 -22.36 1.81 -5.46
N TYR A 53 -21.89 0.56 -5.41
CA TYR A 53 -22.78 -0.59 -5.14
C TYR A 53 -23.24 -0.61 -3.68
N VAL A 54 -22.38 -0.26 -2.72
CA VAL A 54 -22.74 -0.16 -1.31
C VAL A 54 -23.87 0.86 -1.10
N ILE A 55 -23.78 2.04 -1.73
CA ILE A 55 -24.82 3.07 -1.66
C ILE A 55 -26.11 2.62 -2.37
N LEU A 56 -26.00 2.01 -3.56
CA LEU A 56 -27.15 1.50 -4.31
C LEU A 56 -27.92 0.44 -3.49
N PHE A 57 -27.22 -0.53 -2.91
CA PHE A 57 -27.83 -1.57 -2.07
C PHE A 57 -28.42 -0.99 -0.79
N ALA A 58 -27.76 -0.02 -0.14
CA ALA A 58 -28.33 0.66 1.03
C ALA A 58 -29.65 1.38 0.70
N PHE A 59 -29.73 2.01 -0.47
CA PHE A 59 -30.94 2.66 -0.96
C PHE A 59 -32.06 1.65 -1.26
N ILE A 60 -31.74 0.56 -1.97
CA ILE A 60 -32.70 -0.52 -2.28
C ILE A 60 -33.20 -1.17 -0.98
N CYS A 61 -32.32 -1.51 -0.03
CA CYS A 61 -32.70 -2.04 1.28
C CYS A 61 -33.61 -1.07 2.05
N SER A 62 -33.32 0.23 1.99
CA SER A 62 -34.16 1.24 2.63
C SER A 62 -35.56 1.27 2.03
N MET A 63 -35.68 1.21 0.69
CA MET A 63 -36.96 1.13 0.00
C MET A 63 -37.72 -0.17 0.29
N LEU A 64 -37.05 -1.31 0.30
CA LEU A 64 -37.65 -2.59 0.69
C LEU A 64 -38.20 -2.56 2.12
N THR A 65 -37.46 -1.93 3.05
CA THR A 65 -37.88 -1.76 4.44
C THR A 65 -39.16 -0.93 4.54
N LEU A 66 -39.33 0.08 3.68
CA LEU A 66 -40.55 0.89 3.60
C LEU A 66 -41.71 0.16 2.92
N VAL A 67 -41.45 -0.61 1.86
CA VAL A 67 -42.49 -1.42 1.18
C VAL A 67 -42.99 -2.54 2.09
N GLY A 68 -42.09 -3.19 2.84
CA GLY A 68 -42.45 -4.21 3.83
C GLY A 68 -43.37 -3.69 4.93
N PHE A 69 -43.33 -2.39 5.25
CA PHE A 69 -44.28 -1.78 6.18
C PHE A 69 -45.72 -1.76 5.65
N TYR A 70 -45.91 -1.59 4.35
CA TYR A 70 -47.25 -1.50 3.75
C TYR A 70 -47.92 -2.87 3.54
N PHE A 71 -47.12 -3.91 3.29
CA PHE A 71 -47.61 -5.26 2.97
C PHE A 71 -47.68 -6.22 4.17
N SER A 72 -47.05 -5.89 5.30
CA SER A 72 -47.06 -6.75 6.49
C SER A 72 -48.42 -6.67 7.20
N PRO A 73 -49.05 -7.80 7.59
CA PRO A 73 -50.40 -7.81 8.17
C PRO A 73 -50.42 -7.05 9.49
N GLN A 74 -51.31 -6.07 9.70
CA GLN A 74 -51.27 -5.09 10.82
C GLN A 74 -51.53 -5.66 12.25
N GLU A 75 -50.93 -6.79 12.60
CA GLU A 75 -51.02 -7.41 13.92
C GLU A 75 -49.84 -6.95 14.79
N GLY A 76 -50.02 -5.88 15.57
CA GLY A 76 -49.01 -5.40 16.53
C GLY A 76 -49.18 -3.94 16.96
N GLU A 77 -48.49 -3.52 18.03
CA GLU A 77 -48.50 -2.12 18.49
C GLU A 77 -47.66 -1.23 17.55
N LEU A 78 -48.30 -0.22 16.95
CA LEU A 78 -47.71 0.71 15.97
C LEU A 78 -46.34 1.28 16.41
N TRP A 79 -46.16 1.63 17.68
CA TRP A 79 -44.92 2.21 18.17
C TRP A 79 -43.72 1.23 18.11
N LYS A 80 -43.95 -0.07 18.31
CA LYS A 80 -42.91 -1.11 18.19
C LYS A 80 -42.46 -1.26 16.73
N VAL A 81 -43.42 -1.19 15.81
CA VAL A 81 -43.17 -1.29 14.37
C VAL A 81 -42.32 -0.12 13.90
N VAL A 82 -42.73 1.11 14.21
CA VAL A 82 -41.99 2.33 13.82
C VAL A 82 -40.58 2.31 14.40
N THR A 83 -40.42 1.93 15.67
CA THR A 83 -39.11 1.84 16.34
C THR A 83 -38.19 0.83 15.65
N ASN A 84 -38.68 -0.37 15.32
CA ASN A 84 -37.90 -1.39 14.63
C ASN A 84 -37.46 -0.94 13.23
N ARG A 85 -38.28 -0.16 12.51
CA ARG A 85 -37.94 0.35 11.17
C ARG A 85 -36.91 1.47 11.22
N VAL A 86 -37.00 2.37 12.20
CA VAL A 86 -35.96 3.39 12.45
C VAL A 86 -34.62 2.72 12.79
N LEU A 87 -34.63 1.70 13.65
CA LEU A 87 -33.43 0.93 13.99
C LEU A 87 -32.85 0.19 12.77
N ALA A 88 -33.69 -0.41 11.93
CA ALA A 88 -33.24 -1.08 10.71
C ALA A 88 -32.57 -0.10 9.73
N LEU A 89 -33.17 1.06 9.47
CA LEU A 89 -32.59 2.10 8.62
C LEU A 89 -31.27 2.62 9.22
N PHE A 90 -31.23 2.84 10.54
CA PHE A 90 -30.02 3.26 11.23
C PHE A 90 -28.88 2.24 11.02
N VAL A 91 -29.14 0.96 11.24
CA VAL A 91 -28.15 -0.11 11.03
C VAL A 91 -27.70 -0.16 9.58
N ILE A 92 -28.62 -0.09 8.61
CA ILE A 92 -28.30 -0.07 7.17
C ILE A 92 -27.30 1.05 6.83
N TRP A 93 -27.58 2.27 7.26
CA TRP A 93 -26.73 3.42 6.94
C TRP A 93 -25.42 3.42 7.70
N VAL A 94 -25.41 3.03 8.99
CA VAL A 94 -24.17 2.89 9.76
C VAL A 94 -23.26 1.83 9.15
N THR A 95 -23.80 0.66 8.79
CA THR A 95 -23.03 -0.39 8.12
C THR A 95 -22.49 0.08 6.76
N ALA A 96 -23.30 0.80 5.97
CA ALA A 96 -22.87 1.34 4.68
C ALA A 96 -21.74 2.38 4.82
N LEU A 97 -21.83 3.29 5.80
CA LEU A 97 -20.79 4.29 6.06
C LEU A 97 -19.49 3.67 6.57
N LEU A 98 -19.59 2.73 7.51
CA LEU A 98 -18.43 1.97 8.01
C LEU A 98 -17.76 1.19 6.88
N ALA A 99 -18.56 0.57 6.03
CA ALA A 99 -18.11 -0.17 4.86
C ALA A 99 -17.25 0.70 3.92
N ILE A 100 -17.77 1.88 3.55
CA ILE A 100 -17.08 2.83 2.67
C ILE A 100 -15.77 3.31 3.31
N LYS A 101 -15.80 3.68 4.59
CA LYS A 101 -14.60 4.13 5.32
C LYS A 101 -13.54 3.03 5.40
N TRP A 102 -13.96 1.79 5.67
CA TRP A 102 -13.05 0.66 5.74
C TRP A 102 -12.39 0.37 4.39
N ALA A 103 -13.15 0.36 3.30
CA ALA A 103 -12.61 0.16 1.94
C ALA A 103 -11.58 1.24 1.58
N ALA A 104 -11.88 2.52 1.84
CA ALA A 104 -10.95 3.62 1.60
C ALA A 104 -9.68 3.51 2.46
N SER A 105 -9.80 3.04 3.71
CA SER A 105 -8.66 2.79 4.58
C SER A 105 -7.76 1.68 4.03
N GLN A 106 -8.34 0.60 3.50
CA GLN A 106 -7.57 -0.50 2.92
C GLN A 106 -6.81 -0.07 1.67
N GLU A 107 -7.43 0.72 0.79
CA GLU A 107 -6.74 1.27 -0.38
C GLU A 107 -5.58 2.19 0.02
N ARG A 108 -5.77 3.01 1.05
CA ARG A 108 -4.71 3.87 1.59
C ARG A 108 -3.55 3.04 2.15
N MET A 109 -3.86 2.00 2.92
CA MET A 109 -2.84 1.10 3.47
C MET A 109 -2.04 0.38 2.38
N LEU A 110 -2.70 -0.05 1.30
CA LEU A 110 -2.03 -0.66 0.16
C LEU A 110 -1.08 0.33 -0.54
N LYS A 111 -1.51 1.58 -0.73
CA LYS A 111 -0.65 2.63 -1.31
C LYS A 111 0.58 2.90 -0.45
N ILE A 112 0.40 3.06 0.86
CA ILE A 112 1.51 3.27 1.81
C ILE A 112 2.50 2.10 1.76
N LYS A 113 2.00 0.85 1.75
CA LYS A 113 2.86 -0.33 1.65
C LYS A 113 3.65 -0.35 0.34
N TYR A 114 3.00 -0.01 -0.77
CA TYR A 114 3.64 0.05 -2.08
C TYR A 114 4.69 1.15 -2.16
N GLU A 115 4.42 2.34 -1.61
CA GLU A 115 5.38 3.45 -1.53
C GLU A 115 6.61 3.06 -0.69
N ALA A 116 6.41 2.44 0.47
CA ALA A 116 7.49 1.94 1.32
C ALA A 116 8.30 0.83 0.63
N GLU A 117 7.64 -0.07 -0.10
CA GLU A 117 8.31 -1.13 -0.87
C GLU A 117 9.17 -0.53 -2.00
N ILE A 118 8.65 0.45 -2.72
CA ILE A 118 9.42 1.20 -3.73
C ILE A 118 10.63 1.87 -3.10
N GLU A 119 10.45 2.53 -1.96
CA GLU A 119 11.55 3.21 -1.26
C GLU A 119 12.64 2.21 -0.83
N ASN A 120 12.25 1.08 -0.24
CA ASN A 120 13.20 0.03 0.13
C ASN A 120 13.93 -0.55 -1.09
N LYS A 121 13.21 -0.80 -2.18
CA LYS A 121 13.80 -1.32 -3.41
C LYS A 121 14.77 -0.34 -4.06
N LYS A 122 14.48 0.97 -4.00
CA LYS A 122 15.42 2.03 -4.41
C LYS A 122 16.71 1.98 -3.59
N LYS A 123 16.60 1.84 -2.26
CA LYS A 123 17.76 1.72 -1.36
C LYS A 123 18.58 0.47 -1.69
N GLU A 124 17.92 -0.67 -1.89
CA GLU A 124 18.57 -1.94 -2.24
C GLU A 124 19.36 -1.84 -3.56
N ILE A 125 18.73 -1.33 -4.63
CA ILE A 125 19.38 -1.15 -5.93
C ILE A 125 20.56 -0.17 -5.83
N TYR A 126 20.42 0.91 -5.06
CA TYR A 126 21.50 1.86 -4.84
C TYR A 126 22.69 1.21 -4.13
N LEU A 127 22.46 0.50 -3.03
CA LEU A 127 23.52 -0.19 -2.28
C LEU A 127 24.22 -1.27 -3.13
N ALA A 128 23.46 -2.05 -3.91
CA ALA A 128 24.02 -3.05 -4.82
C ALA A 128 24.88 -2.40 -5.91
N THR A 129 24.43 -1.28 -6.46
CA THR A 129 25.17 -0.52 -7.49
C THR A 129 26.46 0.07 -6.89
N MET A 130 26.37 0.67 -5.71
CA MET A 130 27.50 1.22 -4.97
C MET A 130 28.55 0.16 -4.66
N HIS A 131 28.13 -0.98 -4.09
CA HIS A 131 29.02 -2.09 -3.81
C HIS A 131 29.70 -2.60 -5.09
N SER A 132 28.95 -2.70 -6.20
CA SER A 132 29.51 -3.10 -7.50
C SER A 132 30.54 -2.08 -8.01
N ALA A 133 30.27 -0.78 -7.92
CA ALA A 133 31.21 0.26 -8.30
C ALA A 133 32.48 0.22 -7.43
N LEU A 134 32.35 0.10 -6.10
CA LEU A 134 33.47 -0.04 -5.18
C LEU A 134 34.33 -1.27 -5.52
N HIS A 135 33.70 -2.40 -5.85
CA HIS A 135 34.41 -3.60 -6.28
C HIS A 135 35.21 -3.37 -7.57
N VAL A 136 34.63 -2.70 -8.58
CA VAL A 136 35.34 -2.35 -9.82
C VAL A 136 36.52 -1.41 -9.54
N THR A 137 36.33 -0.38 -8.72
CA THR A 137 37.38 0.58 -8.39
C THR A 137 38.50 -0.08 -7.57
N ASN A 138 38.18 -0.94 -6.60
CA ASN A 138 39.18 -1.70 -5.84
C ASN A 138 39.99 -2.63 -6.75
N ASN A 139 39.36 -3.29 -7.73
CA ASN A 139 40.07 -4.10 -8.71
C ASN A 139 41.03 -3.26 -9.56
N LEU A 140 40.61 -2.08 -10.00
CA LEU A 140 41.48 -1.15 -10.72
C LEU A 140 42.64 -0.66 -9.85
N LEU A 141 42.38 -0.30 -8.59
CA LEU A 141 43.41 0.14 -7.65
C LEU A 141 44.46 -0.95 -7.42
N ASN A 142 44.03 -2.21 -7.30
CA ASN A 142 44.93 -3.35 -7.21
C ASN A 142 45.80 -3.51 -8.47
N GLN A 143 45.24 -3.29 -9.66
CA GLN A 143 46.02 -3.29 -10.91
C GLN A 143 47.02 -2.13 -10.97
N LEU A 144 46.62 -0.94 -10.53
CA LEU A 144 47.52 0.22 -10.46
C LEU A 144 48.63 0.03 -9.43
N LYS A 145 48.37 -0.71 -8.34
CA LYS A 145 49.39 -1.12 -7.36
C LYS A 145 50.50 -1.96 -8.02
N LEU A 146 50.17 -2.80 -9.01
CA LEU A 146 51.17 -3.54 -9.77
C LEU A 146 52.05 -2.60 -10.61
N VAL A 147 51.46 -1.57 -11.20
CA VAL A 147 52.20 -0.53 -11.93
C VAL A 147 53.14 0.21 -10.98
N GLU A 148 52.68 0.52 -9.77
CA GLU A 148 53.50 1.12 -8.71
C GLU A 148 54.75 0.28 -8.41
N LEU A 149 54.59 -1.04 -8.27
CA LEU A 149 55.70 -1.97 -8.01
C LEU A 149 56.71 -2.01 -9.16
N GLU A 150 56.25 -1.96 -10.41
CA GLU A 150 57.15 -1.94 -11.58
C GLU A 150 57.93 -0.62 -11.65
N ILE A 151 57.28 0.51 -11.36
CA ILE A 151 57.94 1.82 -11.26
C ILE A 151 59.07 1.78 -10.22
N LEU A 152 58.81 1.20 -9.03
CA LEU A 152 59.81 1.06 -7.98
C LEU A 152 61.01 0.19 -8.39
N ASN A 153 60.82 -0.73 -9.34
CA ASN A 153 61.87 -1.61 -9.87
C ASN A 153 62.75 -0.89 -10.92
N HIS A 154 62.30 0.25 -11.47
CA HIS A 154 63.04 1.06 -12.44
C HIS A 154 63.85 2.18 -11.77
N ARG A 155 65.17 2.01 -11.69
CA ARG A 155 66.09 2.93 -11.00
C ARG A 155 66.11 4.37 -11.54
N ASP A 156 65.78 4.57 -12.82
CA ASP A 156 65.83 5.87 -13.50
C ASP A 156 64.44 6.56 -13.62
N PHE A 157 63.40 6.02 -12.98
CA PHE A 157 62.07 6.63 -13.05
C PHE A 157 62.02 7.97 -12.30
N ASN A 158 61.29 8.93 -12.85
CA ASN A 158 61.18 10.27 -12.26
C ASN A 158 60.40 10.23 -10.93
N LYS A 159 61.06 10.65 -9.84
CA LYS A 159 60.51 10.63 -8.48
C LYS A 159 59.31 11.56 -8.29
N ASP A 160 59.26 12.69 -8.98
CA ASP A 160 58.14 13.64 -8.87
C ASP A 160 56.88 13.04 -9.51
N VAL A 161 57.05 12.34 -10.65
CA VAL A 161 55.95 11.61 -11.32
C VAL A 161 55.45 10.46 -10.46
N TYR A 162 56.37 9.74 -9.79
CA TYR A 162 55.99 8.70 -8.84
C TYR A 162 55.19 9.28 -7.65
N ALA A 163 55.65 10.39 -7.07
CA ALA A 163 54.94 11.05 -5.97
C ALA A 163 53.53 11.52 -6.36
N MET A 164 53.35 12.04 -7.58
CA MET A 164 52.01 12.37 -8.09
C MET A 164 51.13 11.14 -8.24
N PHE A 165 51.68 10.03 -8.77
CA PHE A 165 50.95 8.78 -8.93
C PHE A 165 50.53 8.15 -7.60
N ASP A 166 51.45 8.07 -6.64
CA ASP A 166 51.17 7.57 -5.28
C ASP A 166 50.13 8.46 -4.57
N GLY A 167 50.25 9.78 -4.71
CA GLY A 167 49.26 10.74 -4.20
C GLY A 167 47.85 10.48 -4.75
N MET A 168 47.71 10.27 -6.06
CA MET A 168 46.42 9.94 -6.69
C MET A 168 45.86 8.61 -6.19
N MET A 169 46.69 7.59 -6.01
CA MET A 169 46.27 6.29 -5.48
C MET A 169 45.79 6.40 -4.02
N SER A 170 46.53 7.15 -3.19
CA SER A 170 46.19 7.38 -1.79
C SER A 170 44.89 8.19 -1.63
N GLU A 171 44.73 9.24 -2.46
CA GLU A 171 43.49 10.03 -2.52
C GLU A 171 42.30 9.15 -2.94
N THR A 172 42.49 8.32 -3.96
CA THR A 172 41.45 7.37 -4.43
C THR A 172 41.03 6.39 -3.33
N ASP A 173 41.98 5.79 -2.59
CA ASP A 173 41.67 4.88 -1.47
C ASP A 173 40.89 5.59 -0.35
N SER A 174 41.26 6.84 -0.04
CA SER A 174 40.54 7.67 0.94
C SER A 174 39.11 7.97 0.50
N LEU A 175 38.90 8.39 -0.75
CA LEU A 175 37.58 8.71 -1.28
C LEU A 175 36.66 7.48 -1.33
N ILE A 176 37.20 6.30 -1.69
CA ILE A 176 36.46 5.02 -1.65
C ILE A 176 35.99 4.70 -0.23
N LYS A 177 36.86 4.89 0.77
CA LYS A 177 36.51 4.67 2.19
C LYS A 177 35.44 5.65 2.66
N GLU A 178 35.58 6.95 2.38
CA GLU A 178 34.57 7.95 2.75
C GLU A 178 33.22 7.64 2.08
N LEU A 179 33.20 7.31 0.78
CA LEU A 179 31.98 6.93 0.06
C LEU A 179 31.33 5.66 0.61
N SER A 180 32.13 4.66 1.00
CA SER A 180 31.62 3.40 1.59
C SER A 180 31.01 3.59 2.98
N SER A 181 31.38 4.67 3.69
CA SER A 181 30.91 4.97 5.04
C SER A 181 29.55 5.66 5.10
N VAL A 182 29.02 6.08 3.95
CA VAL A 182 27.74 6.80 3.84
C VAL A 182 26.58 5.83 4.12
N LYS A 183 25.97 5.98 5.29
CA LYS A 183 24.82 5.16 5.74
C LYS A 183 23.47 5.68 5.27
N GLU A 184 23.38 6.98 4.99
CA GLU A 184 22.15 7.64 4.55
C GLU A 184 22.20 7.93 3.05
N ILE A 185 21.19 7.46 2.33
CA ILE A 185 21.06 7.65 0.88
C ILE A 185 20.38 9.00 0.65
N ASP A 186 21.16 10.06 0.79
CA ASP A 186 20.76 11.44 0.51
C ASP A 186 21.73 12.08 -0.50
N PRO A 187 21.24 12.72 -1.59
CA PRO A 187 22.10 13.29 -2.63
C PRO A 187 23.12 14.30 -2.12
N ASP A 188 22.76 15.13 -1.14
CA ASP A 188 23.67 16.13 -0.58
C ASP A 188 24.70 15.49 0.34
N VAL A 189 24.31 14.47 1.12
CA VAL A 189 25.23 13.69 1.96
C VAL A 189 26.25 12.92 1.12
N ILE A 190 25.79 12.22 0.08
CA ILE A 190 26.65 11.48 -0.86
C ILE A 190 27.61 12.43 -1.58
N ARG A 191 27.10 13.59 -2.03
CA ARG A 191 27.96 14.57 -2.69
C ARG A 191 29.00 15.12 -1.72
N LYS A 192 28.61 15.51 -0.50
CA LYS A 192 29.54 16.05 0.50
C LYS A 192 30.57 15.02 0.98
N SER A 193 30.27 13.72 0.93
CA SER A 193 31.18 12.68 1.41
C SER A 193 32.38 12.43 0.49
N VAL A 194 32.37 12.91 -0.75
CA VAL A 194 33.47 12.72 -1.72
C VAL A 194 34.06 14.03 -2.23
N TYR A 195 33.62 15.18 -1.68
CA TYR A 195 34.24 16.45 -2.00
C TYR A 195 35.53 16.60 -1.21
N PRO A 196 36.64 17.05 -1.84
CA PRO A 196 37.88 17.29 -1.14
C PRO A 196 37.63 18.33 -0.03
N LYS A 197 37.84 17.91 1.22
CA LYS A 197 37.94 18.86 2.33
C LYS A 197 39.23 19.62 2.10
N ASN A 198 39.13 20.89 1.74
CA ASN A 198 40.28 21.78 1.75
C ASN A 198 40.85 21.75 3.17
N ASN A 199 41.96 21.03 3.33
CA ASN A 199 42.80 21.16 4.52
C ASN A 199 43.45 22.54 4.42
N ALA A 200 43.00 23.46 5.28
CA ALA A 200 43.71 24.68 5.58
C ALA A 200 44.98 24.37 6.38
#